data_AF-A0A957CII9-F1
#
_entry.id   AF-A0A957CII9-F1
#
_cell.length_a   1.000
_cell.length_b   1.000
_cell.length_c   1.000
_cell.angle_alpha   90.00
_cell.angle_beta   90.00
_cell.angle_gamma   90.00
#
_symmetry.space_group_name_H-M   'P 1'
#
loop_
_entity.id
_entity.type
_entity.pdbx_description
1 polymer ?
#
loop_
_entity_poly.entity_id
_entity_poly.type
_entity_poly.pdbx_seq_one_letter_code
_entity_poly.pdbx_strand_id
1 'polypeptide(L)' 'GSYGGMPAGFLLTLDGKKIYIAGDTAVYSDMSLIGRVGLDLAVLPIGDNFTMGPDDAMLALEFLKPKAVIPCHFN' A
#
# COMPACT_ATOMS: atom_id res chain seq x y z
N GLY A 1 26.77 -0.58 6.05
CA GLY A 1 25.60 -1.06 6.83
C GLY A 1 25.47 -2.55 6.65
N SER A 2 24.85 -3.23 7.60
CA SER A 2 24.44 -4.64 7.47
C SER A 2 23.01 -4.75 6.92
N TYR A 3 22.60 -5.94 6.51
CA TYR A 3 21.25 -6.22 6.03
C TYR A 3 20.17 -5.90 7.09
N GLY A 4 19.14 -5.15 6.69
CA GLY A 4 18.06 -4.68 7.57
C GLY A 4 16.80 -5.54 7.59
N GLY A 5 16.74 -6.61 6.79
CA GLY A 5 15.55 -7.45 6.64
C GLY A 5 14.82 -7.24 5.31
N MET A 6 13.76 -8.04 5.10
CA MET A 6 12.86 -7.90 3.95
C MET A 6 11.80 -6.83 4.27
N PRO A 7 11.46 -5.95 3.32
CA PRO A 7 10.37 -4.99 3.51
C PRO A 7 9.02 -5.69 3.61
N ALA A 8 8.08 -5.08 4.34
CA ALA A 8 6.72 -5.59 4.48
C ALA A 8 5.73 -4.43 4.70
N GLY A 9 4.50 -4.62 4.22
CA GLY A 9 3.35 -3.82 4.60
C GLY A 9 2.57 -4.41 5.77
N PHE A 10 1.61 -3.66 6.30
CA PHE A 10 0.75 -4.08 7.41
C PHE A 10 -0.72 -3.98 7.04
N LEU A 11 -1.49 -5.04 7.32
CA LEU A 11 -2.95 -5.01 7.31
C LEU A 11 -3.45 -5.02 8.76
N LEU A 12 -4.02 -3.91 9.19
CA LEU A 12 -4.52 -3.70 10.55
C LEU A 12 -6.04 -3.81 10.56
N THR A 13 -6.57 -4.54 11.55
CA THR A 13 -8.01 -4.53 11.86
C THR A 13 -8.21 -3.89 13.22
N LEU A 14 -8.82 -2.71 13.25
CA LEU A 14 -9.02 -1.89 14.45
C LEU A 14 -10.47 -1.44 14.47
N ASP A 15 -11.21 -1.71 15.55
CA ASP A 15 -12.62 -1.32 15.72
C ASP A 15 -13.51 -1.65 14.49
N GLY A 16 -13.27 -2.82 13.88
CA GLY A 16 -14.00 -3.29 12.70
C GLY A 16 -13.59 -2.60 11.38
N LYS A 17 -12.62 -1.68 11.40
CA LYS A 17 -12.02 -1.06 10.22
C LYS A 17 -10.80 -1.82 9.75
N LYS A 18 -10.64 -1.93 8.43
CA LYS A 18 -9.49 -2.59 7.78
C LYS A 18 -8.61 -1.55 7.10
N ILE A 19 -7.40 -1.40 7.60
CA ILE A 19 -6.43 -0.39 7.15
C ILE A 19 -5.20 -1.12 6.61
N TYR A 20 -4.85 -0.85 5.35
CA TYR A 20 -3.62 -1.35 4.75
C TYR A 20 -2.57 -0.24 4.67
N ILE A 21 -1.36 -0.52 5.17
CA ILE A 21 -0.20 0.36 5.05
C ILE A 21 0.82 -0.39 4.18
N ALA A 22 1.06 0.09 2.96
CA ALA A 22 1.88 -0.64 2.00
C ALA A 22 3.37 -0.72 2.39
N GLY A 23 3.86 0.32 3.08
CA GLY A 23 5.29 0.54 3.24
C GLY A 23 5.95 0.92 1.91
N ASP A 24 7.29 0.89 1.89
CA ASP A 24 8.07 1.19 0.69
C ASP A 24 8.04 -0.01 -0.26
N THR A 25 7.28 0.12 -1.34
CA THR A 25 7.07 -0.95 -2.31
C THR A 25 6.70 -0.39 -3.67
N ALA A 26 6.91 -1.18 -4.71
CA ALA A 26 6.36 -0.97 -6.05
C ALA A 26 4.96 -1.60 -6.14
N VAL A 27 4.25 -1.38 -7.24
CA VAL A 27 3.00 -2.11 -7.51
C VAL A 27 3.30 -3.59 -7.77
N TYR A 28 2.51 -4.49 -7.19
CA TYR A 28 2.63 -5.94 -7.42
C TYR A 28 1.27 -6.64 -7.41
N SER A 29 1.14 -7.73 -8.17
CA SER A 29 -0.14 -8.41 -8.42
C SER A 29 -0.84 -8.91 -7.15
N ASP A 30 -0.06 -9.29 -6.13
CA ASP A 30 -0.59 -9.87 -4.89
C ASP A 30 -1.30 -8.83 -4.03
N MET A 31 -1.19 -7.53 -4.33
CA MET A 31 -2.07 -6.51 -3.77
C MET A 31 -3.56 -6.83 -4.00
N SER A 32 -3.89 -7.57 -5.07
CA SER A 32 -5.27 -8.03 -5.33
C SER A 32 -5.77 -8.99 -4.25
N LEU A 33 -4.88 -9.77 -3.61
CA LEU A 33 -5.24 -10.64 -2.50
C LEU A 33 -5.58 -9.82 -1.25
N ILE A 34 -4.86 -8.72 -1.03
CA ILE A 34 -5.10 -7.78 0.06
C ILE A 34 -6.45 -7.07 -0.15
N GLY A 35 -6.74 -6.64 -1.39
CA GLY A 35 -8.00 -6.00 -1.75
C GLY A 35 -9.25 -6.84 -1.51
N ARG A 36 -9.15 -8.18 -1.64
CA ARG A 36 -10.26 -9.12 -1.35
C ARG A 36 -10.78 -9.04 0.08
N VAL A 37 -9.99 -8.53 1.02
CA VAL A 37 -10.39 -8.40 2.42
C VAL A 37 -11.40 -7.25 2.61
N GLY A 38 -11.53 -6.34 1.64
CA GLY A 38 -12.45 -5.19 1.70
C GLY A 38 -11.91 -4.10 2.60
N LEU A 39 -11.01 -3.28 2.07
CA LEU A 39 -10.30 -2.25 2.82
C LEU A 39 -11.16 -0.98 3.01
N ASP A 40 -11.13 -0.42 4.21
CA ASP A 40 -11.69 0.91 4.46
C ASP A 40 -10.69 2.01 4.08
N LEU A 41 -9.39 1.76 4.28
CA LEU A 41 -8.33 2.72 4.04
C LEU A 41 -7.07 2.01 3.51
N ALA A 42 -6.43 2.61 2.51
CA ALA A 42 -5.06 2.26 2.12
C ALA A 42 -4.13 3.46 2.24
N VAL A 43 -2.94 3.25 2.79
CA VAL A 43 -1.85 4.23 2.85
C VAL A 43 -0.79 3.79 1.85
N LEU A 44 -0.61 4.56 0.78
CA LEU A 44 0.23 4.20 -0.36
C LEU A 44 1.34 5.23 -0.61
N PRO A 45 2.59 4.81 -0.81
CA PRO A 45 3.64 5.71 -1.25
C PRO A 45 3.37 6.22 -2.67
N ILE A 46 3.70 7.48 -2.93
CA ILE A 46 3.62 8.13 -4.25
C ILE A 46 4.90 8.93 -4.57
N GLY A 47 6.04 8.50 -4.04
CA GLY A 47 7.32 9.21 -4.13
C GLY A 47 8.18 8.87 -5.34
N ASP A 48 7.79 7.87 -6.13
CA ASP A 48 8.59 7.36 -7.26
C ASP A 48 9.97 6.87 -6.77
N ASN A 49 10.92 6.66 -7.69
CA ASN A 49 12.35 6.33 -7.54
C ASN A 49 12.69 5.09 -6.68
N PHE A 50 12.28 5.07 -5.42
CA PHE A 50 12.44 3.96 -4.47
C PHE A 50 11.10 3.28 -4.10
N THR A 51 9.98 3.91 -4.42
CA THR A 51 8.62 3.45 -4.10
C THR A 51 7.70 3.65 -5.31
N MET A 52 6.44 3.24 -5.22
CA MET A 52 5.44 3.61 -6.24
C MET A 52 5.43 5.13 -6.49
N GLY A 53 5.36 5.51 -7.76
CA GLY A 53 4.97 6.86 -8.17
C GLY A 53 3.44 7.03 -8.17
N PRO A 54 2.92 8.24 -8.48
CA PRO A 54 1.47 8.48 -8.57
C PRO A 54 0.75 7.54 -9.54
N ASP A 55 1.33 7.26 -10.72
CA ASP A 55 0.72 6.38 -11.73
C ASP A 55 0.69 4.91 -11.28
N ASP A 56 1.78 4.43 -10.67
CA ASP A 56 1.83 3.07 -10.09
C ASP A 56 0.86 2.92 -8.93
N ALA A 57 0.71 3.96 -8.10
CA ALA A 57 -0.26 3.96 -7.02
C ALA A 57 -1.70 3.93 -7.55
N MET A 58 -1.98 4.58 -8.68
CA MET A 58 -3.29 4.46 -9.35
C MET A 58 -3.55 3.03 -9.83
N LEU A 59 -2.53 2.34 -10.39
CA LEU A 59 -2.66 0.92 -10.75
C LEU A 59 -2.86 0.03 -9.50
N ALA A 60 -2.14 0.30 -8.41
CA ALA A 60 -2.30 -0.41 -7.14
C ALA A 60 -3.74 -0.29 -6.59
N LEU A 61 -4.39 0.85 -6.79
CA LEU A 61 -5.79 1.05 -6.39
C LEU A 61 -6.77 0.16 -7.15
N GLU A 62 -6.47 -0.24 -8.39
CA GLU A 62 -7.29 -1.21 -9.13
C GLU A 62 -7.29 -2.60 -8.46
N PHE A 63 -6.18 -2.95 -7.81
CA PHE A 63 -6.04 -4.20 -7.06
C PHE A 63 -6.62 -4.11 -5.65
N LEU A 64 -6.33 -3.01 -4.94
CA LEU A 64 -6.65 -2.85 -3.52
C LEU A 64 -8.11 -2.43 -3.27
N LYS A 65 -8.69 -1.64 -4.18
CA LYS A 65 -10.08 -1.12 -4.12
C LYS A 65 -10.52 -0.65 -2.72
N PRO A 66 -9.73 0.20 -2.01
CA PRO A 66 -10.12 0.71 -0.70
C PRO A 66 -11.23 1.76 -0.83
N LYS A 67 -11.96 2.03 0.26
CA LYS A 67 -12.96 3.12 0.29
C LYS A 67 -12.31 4.52 0.30
N ALA A 68 -11.12 4.63 0.88
CA ALA A 68 -10.34 5.86 0.92
C ALA A 68 -8.84 5.55 0.79
N VAL A 69 -8.08 6.54 0.33
CA VAL A 69 -6.62 6.46 0.19
C VAL A 69 -5.95 7.66 0.85
N ILE A 70 -4.82 7.42 1.51
CA ILE A 70 -3.90 8.47 1.98
C ILE A 70 -2.58 8.30 1.22
N PRO A 71 -2.16 9.28 0.40
CA PRO A 71 -0.85 9.27 -0.21
C PRO A 71 0.25 9.55 0.84
N CYS A 72 1.41 8.90 0.72
CA CYS A 72 2.56 9.13 1.59
C CYS A 72 3.89 9.03 0.83
N HIS A 73 5.00 9.19 1.56
CA HIS A 73 6.36 8.97 1.05
C HIS A 73 6.69 9.72 -0.25
N PHE A 74 6.24 10.97 -0.40
CA PHE A 74 6.56 11.85 -1.53
C PHE A 74 7.31 13.10 -1.09
N ASN A 75 8.14 13.65 -2.00
CA ASN A 75 8.74 15.00 -2.09
C ASN A 75 10.03 14.92 -2.91
#